data_AF-A0AA39Q2I1-F1
#
_entry.id   AF-A0AA39Q2I1-F1
#
_cell.length_a   1.000
_cell.length_b   1.000
_cell.length_c   1.000
_cell.angle_alpha   90.00
_cell.angle_beta   90.00
_cell.angle_gamma   90.00
#
_symmetry.space_group_name_H-M   'P 1'
#
loop_
_entity.id
_entity.type
_entity.pdbx_description
1 polymer ?
#
loop_
_entity_poly.entity_id
_entity_poly.type
_entity_poly.pdbx_seq_one_letter_code
_entity_poly.pdbx_strand_id
1 'polypeptide(L)'
;MGIQGFWKLIDSTKVSIPLLELAVEKGFNQNSANKRAYQLGIDNCSHENAGLLSMLRTCGHLFAMPIIPVFVFDGDHRPNNKRGQSICKNTTTRGIELQHLLDAFSFEWRQAPGEAEAELASMSKAGIIDGVLSEDSDALIFGAMHVL
;
A
#
# COMPACT_ATOMS: atom_id res chain seq x y z
N MET A 1 -3.41 10.99 7.94
CA MET A 1 -4.85 11.22 7.65
C MET A 1 -5.64 10.04 8.21
N GLY A 2 -6.98 10.06 8.14
CA GLY A 2 -7.86 9.04 8.74
C GLY A 2 -8.83 9.56 9.78
N ILE A 3 -9.45 8.65 10.53
CA ILE A 3 -10.33 9.04 11.64
C ILE A 3 -9.51 9.82 12.68
N GLN A 4 -9.96 11.03 12.99
CA GLN A 4 -9.25 11.90 13.91
C GLN A 4 -9.12 11.25 15.29
N GLY A 5 -7.87 11.13 15.77
CA GLY A 5 -7.57 10.53 17.07
C GLY A 5 -7.51 9.00 17.09
N PHE A 6 -7.80 8.32 15.97
CA PHE A 6 -7.82 6.86 15.90
C PHE A 6 -6.46 6.23 16.27
N TRP A 7 -5.36 6.75 15.72
CA TRP A 7 -4.02 6.27 16.06
C TRP A 7 -3.71 6.34 17.56
N LYS A 8 -4.24 7.32 18.29
CA LYS A 8 -4.05 7.42 19.75
C LYS A 8 -4.78 6.31 20.50
N LEU A 9 -5.90 5.80 19.97
CA LEU A 9 -6.69 4.75 20.60
C LEU A 9 -6.01 3.38 20.49
N ILE A 10 -5.28 3.15 19.40
CA ILE A 10 -4.63 1.87 19.09
C ILE A 10 -3.10 1.91 19.26
N ASP A 11 -2.56 2.98 19.84
CA ASP A 11 -1.10 3.14 19.99
C ASP A 11 -0.47 2.01 20.80
N SER A 12 -1.21 1.42 21.76
CA SER A 12 -0.76 0.26 22.53
C SER A 12 -0.56 -1.01 21.69
N THR A 13 -1.14 -1.09 20.49
CA THR A 13 -0.97 -2.23 19.56
C THR A 13 0.14 -1.98 18.55
N LYS A 14 0.76 -0.78 18.55
CA LYS A 14 1.83 -0.43 17.63
C LYS A 14 3.10 -1.19 17.97
N VAL A 15 3.76 -1.69 16.93
CA VAL A 15 5.09 -2.29 17.02
C VAL A 15 6.01 -1.55 16.07
N SER A 16 7.22 -1.21 16.54
CA SER A 16 8.26 -0.58 15.71
C SER A 16 9.34 -1.60 15.40
N ILE A 17 9.45 -1.95 14.12
CA ILE A 17 10.44 -2.89 13.59
C ILE A 17 10.95 -2.38 12.25
N PRO A 18 12.23 -2.58 11.90
CA PRO A 18 12.73 -2.31 10.56
C PRO A 18 11.97 -3.14 9.52
N LEU A 19 11.62 -2.52 8.38
CA LEU A 19 10.89 -3.21 7.30
C LEU A 19 11.65 -4.44 6.78
N LEU A 20 12.98 -4.37 6.70
CA LEU A 20 13.82 -5.51 6.32
C LEU A 20 13.70 -6.67 7.32
N GLU A 21 13.70 -6.38 8.62
CA GLU A 21 13.56 -7.41 9.65
C GLU A 21 12.19 -8.06 9.57
N LEU A 22 11.13 -7.27 9.41
CA LEU A 22 9.78 -7.79 9.18
C LEU A 22 9.74 -8.72 7.95
N ALA A 23 10.33 -8.27 6.83
CA ALA A 23 10.32 -9.02 5.58
C ALA A 23 11.08 -10.35 5.68
N VAL A 24 12.22 -10.36 6.37
CA VAL A 24 13.00 -11.57 6.62
C VAL A 24 12.26 -12.51 7.58
N GLU A 25 11.80 -12.03 8.72
CA GLU A 25 11.19 -12.88 9.74
C GLU A 25 9.84 -13.45 9.30
N LYS A 26 8.96 -12.61 8.75
CA LYS A 26 7.61 -13.03 8.33
C LYS A 26 7.60 -13.63 6.94
N GLY A 27 8.20 -12.94 5.97
CA GLY A 27 8.15 -13.35 4.56
C GLY A 27 9.07 -14.52 4.24
N PHE A 28 10.29 -14.53 4.79
CA PHE A 28 11.33 -15.47 4.38
C PHE A 28 11.52 -16.65 5.34
N ASN A 29 11.60 -16.40 6.65
CA ASN A 29 11.82 -17.43 7.67
C ASN A 29 10.53 -18.19 8.00
N GLN A 30 9.46 -17.48 8.38
CA GLN A 30 8.15 -18.10 8.64
C GLN A 30 7.53 -18.64 7.35
N ASN A 31 7.61 -17.87 6.25
CA ASN A 31 7.25 -18.30 4.89
C ASN A 31 5.89 -19.01 4.79
N SER A 32 4.88 -18.53 5.53
CA SER A 32 3.56 -19.18 5.62
C SER A 32 2.87 -19.35 4.26
N ALA A 33 3.13 -18.43 3.31
CA ALA A 33 2.58 -18.45 1.96
C ALA A 33 3.45 -19.21 0.94
N ASN A 34 4.58 -19.80 1.35
CA ASN A 34 5.56 -20.47 0.50
C ASN A 34 6.11 -19.62 -0.67
N LYS A 35 6.24 -18.31 -0.47
CA LYS A 35 6.74 -17.34 -1.46
C LYS A 35 8.16 -16.85 -1.17
N ARG A 36 8.66 -17.09 0.04
CA ARG A 36 9.95 -16.61 0.58
C ARG A 36 10.15 -15.11 0.40
N ALA A 37 9.07 -14.36 0.55
CA ALA A 37 9.05 -12.91 0.50
C ALA A 37 7.81 -12.41 1.21
N TYR A 38 7.87 -11.18 1.72
CA TYR A 38 6.75 -10.51 2.34
C TYR A 38 5.94 -9.78 1.28
N GLN A 39 4.68 -10.13 1.11
CA GLN A 39 3.81 -9.50 0.14
C GLN A 39 3.23 -8.21 0.73
N LEU A 40 3.67 -7.08 0.20
CA LEU A 40 3.32 -5.76 0.72
C LEU A 40 2.38 -5.06 -0.26
N GLY A 41 1.13 -4.86 0.14
CA GLY A 41 0.22 -3.99 -0.59
C GLY A 41 0.55 -2.53 -0.32
N ILE A 42 0.63 -1.68 -1.35
CA ILE A 42 0.99 -0.28 -1.22
C ILE A 42 -0.14 0.58 -1.76
N ASP A 43 -0.68 1.44 -0.89
CA ASP A 43 -1.62 2.48 -1.28
C ASP A 43 -0.88 3.64 -1.95
N ASN A 44 -1.09 3.81 -3.24
CA ASN A 44 -0.35 4.78 -4.02
C ASN A 44 -1.01 6.18 -4.06
N CYS A 45 -2.14 6.39 -3.37
CA CYS A 45 -2.76 7.72 -3.30
C CYS A 45 -1.83 8.75 -2.60
N SER A 46 -0.95 8.30 -1.69
CA SER A 46 0.00 9.15 -0.96
C SER A 46 1.18 9.66 -1.80
N HIS A 47 1.45 9.08 -2.97
CA HIS A 47 2.65 9.40 -3.74
C HIS A 47 2.43 10.22 -5.01
N GLU A 48 1.20 10.62 -5.34
CA GLU A 48 0.95 11.58 -6.44
C GLU A 48 1.66 12.93 -6.22
N ASN A 49 1.93 13.27 -4.95
CA ASN A 49 2.69 14.44 -4.53
C ASN A 49 4.21 14.18 -4.43
N ALA A 50 4.64 12.92 -4.37
CA ALA A 50 6.05 12.56 -4.36
C ALA A 50 6.59 12.63 -5.79
N GLY A 51 7.69 13.35 -6.01
CA GLY A 51 8.33 13.39 -7.33
C GLY A 51 8.77 12.00 -7.79
N LEU A 52 8.80 11.76 -9.11
CA LEU A 52 9.18 10.48 -9.72
C LEU A 52 10.51 9.92 -9.19
N LEU A 53 11.46 10.78 -8.82
CA LEU A 53 12.73 10.39 -8.20
C LEU A 53 12.56 9.71 -6.82
N SER A 54 11.60 10.18 -6.01
CA SER A 54 11.29 9.56 -4.73
C SER A 54 10.71 8.16 -4.94
N MET A 55 9.86 7.99 -5.95
CA MET A 55 9.33 6.69 -6.35
C MET A 55 10.41 5.75 -6.87
N LEU A 56 11.32 6.24 -7.71
CA LEU A 56 12.47 5.46 -8.17
C LEU A 56 13.33 4.96 -6.99
N ARG A 57 13.63 5.82 -6.01
CA ARG A 57 14.39 5.44 -4.81
C ARG A 57 13.63 4.42 -3.95
N THR A 58 12.33 4.63 -3.78
CA THR A 58 11.46 3.71 -3.03
C THR A 58 11.44 2.33 -3.68
N CYS A 59 11.27 2.28 -5.01
CA CYS A 59 11.31 1.03 -5.75
C CYS A 59 12.67 0.34 -5.62
N GLY A 60 13.77 1.09 -5.69
CA GLY A 60 15.12 0.56 -5.47
C GLY A 60 15.31 -0.06 -4.09
N HIS A 61 14.77 0.55 -3.03
CA HIS A 61 14.81 -0.03 -1.69
C HIS A 61 13.96 -1.31 -1.60
N LEU A 62 12.74 -1.31 -2.13
CA LEU A 62 11.86 -2.48 -2.13
C LEU A 62 12.49 -3.65 -2.90
N PHE A 63 13.10 -3.38 -4.05
CA PHE A 63 13.78 -4.38 -4.88
C PHE A 63 14.96 -5.05 -4.16
N ALA A 64 15.62 -4.33 -3.26
CA ALA A 64 16.76 -4.85 -2.49
C ALA A 64 16.36 -5.71 -1.27
N MET A 65 15.05 -5.81 -0.97
CA MET A 65 14.52 -6.56 0.17
C MET A 65 13.73 -7.79 -0.30
N PRO A 66 13.53 -8.83 0.55
CA PRO A 66 12.67 -9.96 0.22
C PRO A 66 11.19 -9.57 0.31
N ILE A 67 10.77 -8.60 -0.49
CA ILE A 67 9.44 -8.02 -0.53
C ILE A 67 8.89 -8.18 -1.95
N ILE A 68 7.64 -8.59 -2.06
CA ILE A 68 6.87 -8.55 -3.30
C ILE A 68 5.86 -7.41 -3.16
N PRO A 69 6.16 -6.21 -3.69
CA PRO A 69 5.24 -5.10 -3.60
C PRO A 69 4.10 -5.25 -4.60
N VAL A 70 2.88 -4.90 -4.18
CA VAL A 70 1.70 -4.81 -5.03
C VAL A 70 1.11 -3.42 -4.88
N PHE A 71 1.23 -2.61 -5.91
CA PHE A 71 0.72 -1.23 -5.91
C PHE A 71 -0.75 -1.22 -6.32
N VAL A 72 -1.59 -0.58 -5.51
CA VAL A 72 -3.02 -0.43 -5.82
C VAL A 72 -3.32 1.04 -6.04
N PHE A 73 -3.85 1.32 -7.22
CA PHE A 73 -4.32 2.65 -7.62
C PHE A 73 -5.83 2.75 -7.43
N ASP A 74 -6.32 3.95 -7.18
CA ASP A 74 -7.75 4.22 -7.11
C ASP A 74 -8.46 3.97 -8.45
N GLY A 75 -9.70 3.52 -8.33
CA GLY A 75 -10.64 3.27 -9.42
C GLY A 75 -11.63 4.38 -9.69
N ASP A 76 -12.30 4.27 -10.84
CA ASP A 76 -13.27 5.26 -11.31
C ASP A 76 -14.55 5.32 -10.47
N HIS A 77 -14.88 4.25 -9.73
CA HIS A 77 -16.06 4.19 -8.86
C HIS A 77 -15.79 4.72 -7.44
N ARG A 78 -14.63 5.33 -7.16
CA ARG A 78 -14.42 5.99 -5.86
C ARG A 78 -15.43 7.14 -5.69
N PRO A 79 -15.97 7.36 -4.47
CA PRO A 79 -16.93 8.43 -4.23
C PRO A 79 -16.34 9.80 -4.52
N ASN A 80 -17.09 10.67 -5.21
CA ASN A 80 -16.63 12.00 -5.63
C ASN A 80 -16.32 12.94 -4.46
N ASN A 81 -16.95 12.69 -3.31
CA ASN A 81 -16.81 13.46 -2.09
C ASN A 81 -16.29 12.55 -0.98
N LYS A 82 -15.00 12.65 -0.64
CA LYS A 82 -14.45 12.04 0.60
C LYS A 82 -14.32 13.16 1.62
N ARG A 83 -15.00 13.02 2.77
CA ARG A 83 -14.88 13.93 3.94
C ARG A 83 -15.14 15.42 3.62
N GLY A 84 -16.05 15.71 2.69
CA GLY A 84 -16.42 17.10 2.31
C GLY A 84 -15.45 17.80 1.35
N GLN A 85 -14.45 17.08 0.82
CA GLN A 85 -13.57 17.56 -0.24
C GLN A 85 -13.86 16.82 -1.56
N SER A 86 -14.01 17.56 -2.65
CA SER A 86 -14.11 17.01 -4.00
C SER A 86 -12.74 16.49 -4.41
N ILE A 87 -12.65 15.19 -4.72
CA ILE A 87 -11.40 14.60 -5.20
C ILE A 87 -11.43 14.54 -6.73
N CYS A 88 -10.44 15.15 -7.38
CA CYS A 88 -10.30 15.18 -8.84
C CYS A 88 -10.11 13.76 -9.41
N LYS A 89 -10.84 13.41 -10.48
CA LYS A 89 -10.91 12.05 -11.05
C LYS A 89 -9.86 11.71 -12.11
N ASN A 90 -8.80 12.50 -12.25
CA ASN A 90 -7.96 12.36 -13.43
C ASN A 90 -6.76 11.48 -13.15
N THR A 91 -6.64 10.38 -13.90
CA THR A 91 -5.36 9.73 -14.19
C THR A 91 -4.44 10.80 -14.76
N THR A 92 -3.61 11.37 -13.90
CA THR A 92 -2.67 12.43 -14.28
C THR A 92 -1.56 11.79 -15.11
N THR A 93 -0.89 12.55 -15.99
CA THR A 93 0.31 12.09 -16.72
C THR A 93 1.32 11.37 -15.81
N ARG A 94 1.43 11.82 -14.54
CA ARG A 94 2.25 11.21 -13.50
C ARG A 94 1.85 9.77 -13.13
N GLY A 95 0.57 9.44 -13.14
CA GLY A 95 0.09 8.08 -12.88
C GLY A 95 0.60 7.10 -13.96
N ILE A 96 0.58 7.53 -15.22
CA ILE A 96 1.10 6.75 -16.35
C ILE A 96 2.63 6.60 -16.24
N GLU A 97 3.36 7.67 -15.94
CA GLU A 97 4.81 7.62 -15.74
C GLU A 97 5.20 6.66 -14.60
N LEU A 98 4.41 6.65 -13.52
CA LEU A 98 4.61 5.75 -12.39
C LEU A 98 4.32 4.30 -12.77
N GLN A 99 3.25 4.03 -13.51
CA GLN A 99 2.98 2.67 -14.03
C GLN A 99 4.14 2.16 -14.87
N HIS A 100 4.67 2.96 -15.79
CA HIS A 100 5.85 2.58 -16.58
C HIS A 100 7.09 2.34 -15.70
N LEU A 101 7.27 3.11 -14.64
CA LEU A 101 8.35 2.89 -13.68
C LEU A 101 8.17 1.54 -12.96
N LEU A 102 6.97 1.23 -12.48
CA LEU A 102 6.67 -0.03 -11.82
C LEU A 102 6.86 -1.22 -12.77
N ASP A 103 6.44 -1.10 -14.01
CA ASP A 103 6.67 -2.10 -15.07
C ASP A 103 8.16 -2.35 -15.28
N ALA A 104 8.99 -1.30 -15.28
CA ALA A 104 10.44 -1.43 -15.42
C ALA A 104 11.10 -2.18 -14.25
N PHE A 105 10.55 -2.09 -13.04
CA PHE A 105 10.96 -2.88 -11.88
C PHE A 105 10.31 -4.28 -11.84
N SER A 106 9.41 -4.58 -12.78
CA SER A 106 8.56 -5.78 -12.76
C SER A 106 7.72 -5.90 -11.47
N PHE A 107 7.29 -4.76 -10.93
CA PHE A 107 6.39 -4.72 -9.78
C PHE A 107 4.95 -4.82 -10.23
N GLU A 108 4.16 -5.60 -9.48
CA GLU A 108 2.76 -5.76 -9.77
C GLU A 108 2.00 -4.48 -9.39
N TRP A 109 1.16 -4.01 -10.30
CA TRP A 109 0.22 -2.94 -10.02
C TRP A 109 -1.16 -3.24 -10.55
N ARG A 110 -2.17 -2.65 -9.90
CA ARG A 110 -3.58 -2.88 -10.19
C ARG A 110 -4.36 -1.58 -10.02
N GLN A 111 -5.45 -1.46 -10.75
CA GLN A 111 -6.45 -0.45 -10.48
C GLN A 111 -7.58 -1.09 -9.66
N ALA A 112 -7.89 -0.53 -8.50
CA ALA A 112 -9.04 -0.92 -7.70
C ALA A 112 -10.34 -0.59 -8.44
N PRO A 113 -11.47 -1.26 -8.13
CA PRO A 113 -12.77 -0.83 -8.66
C PRO A 113 -13.22 0.52 -8.09
N GLY A 114 -12.85 0.81 -6.83
CA GLY A 114 -13.19 2.02 -6.06
C GLY A 114 -11.98 2.57 -5.32
N GLU A 115 -11.99 2.55 -3.98
CA GLU A 115 -10.85 3.04 -3.18
C GLU A 115 -9.75 1.97 -3.04
N ALA A 116 -8.49 2.37 -3.22
CA ALA A 116 -7.32 1.50 -3.11
C ALA A 116 -7.22 0.85 -1.72
N GLU A 117 -7.47 1.61 -0.65
CA GLU A 117 -7.46 1.13 0.74
C GLU A 117 -8.46 0.00 0.98
N ALA A 118 -9.64 0.07 0.36
CA ALA A 118 -10.67 -0.94 0.48
C ALA A 118 -10.28 -2.24 -0.25
N GLU A 119 -9.69 -2.12 -1.45
CA GLU A 119 -9.16 -3.26 -2.20
C GLU A 119 -7.98 -3.90 -1.45
N LEU A 120 -7.05 -3.09 -0.94
CA LEU A 120 -5.92 -3.56 -0.12
C LEU A 120 -6.38 -4.29 1.15
N ALA A 121 -7.38 -3.76 1.85
CA ALA A 121 -7.96 -4.44 3.01
C ALA A 121 -8.62 -5.79 2.63
N SER A 122 -9.31 -5.84 1.49
CA SER A 122 -9.87 -7.09 0.94
C SER A 122 -8.77 -8.11 0.62
N MET A 123 -7.69 -7.68 -0.04
CA MET A 123 -6.53 -8.52 -0.35
C MET A 123 -5.83 -9.03 0.91
N SER A 124 -5.72 -8.20 1.95
CA SER A 124 -5.16 -8.59 3.25
C SER A 124 -6.02 -9.66 3.92
N LYS A 125 -7.34 -9.48 3.96
CA LYS A 125 -8.27 -10.50 4.50
C LYS A 125 -8.22 -11.83 3.73
N ALA A 126 -8.05 -11.76 2.41
CA ALA A 126 -7.95 -12.93 1.56
C ALA A 126 -6.58 -13.65 1.64
N GLY A 127 -5.60 -13.09 2.37
CA GLY A 127 -4.25 -13.63 2.44
C GLY A 127 -3.45 -13.49 1.14
N ILE A 128 -3.84 -12.55 0.26
CA ILE A 128 -3.12 -12.25 -0.98
C ILE A 128 -1.89 -11.39 -0.69
N ILE A 129 -1.97 -10.54 0.34
CA ILE A 129 -0.87 -9.73 0.88
C ILE A 129 -0.78 -9.93 2.39
N ASP A 130 0.43 -9.80 2.92
CA ASP A 130 0.72 -9.98 4.34
C ASP A 130 0.47 -8.71 5.16
N GLY A 131 0.65 -7.53 4.54
CA GLY A 131 0.35 -6.24 5.14
C GLY A 131 0.13 -5.13 4.12
N VAL A 132 -0.38 -4.00 4.59
CA VAL A 132 -0.70 -2.81 3.80
C VAL A 132 0.16 -1.64 4.26
N LEU A 133 0.91 -1.03 3.35
CA LEU A 133 1.60 0.23 3.58
C LEU A 133 0.66 1.37 3.18
N SER A 134 0.22 2.17 4.15
CA SER A 134 -0.66 3.33 3.91
C SER A 134 -0.47 4.38 5.02
N GLU A 135 -0.60 5.67 4.65
CA GLU A 135 -0.56 6.78 5.61
C GLU A 135 -1.90 7.02 6.33
N ASP A 136 -2.96 6.36 5.89
CA ASP A 136 -4.31 6.48 6.44
C ASP A 136 -4.67 5.20 7.25
N SER A 137 -5.47 5.40 8.29
CA SER A 137 -6.05 4.31 9.09
C SER A 137 -7.24 3.64 8.41
N ASP A 138 -7.75 4.21 7.31
CA ASP A 138 -8.98 3.76 6.65
C ASP A 138 -8.89 2.28 6.23
N ALA A 139 -7.71 1.78 5.83
CA ALA A 139 -7.48 0.37 5.54
C ALA A 139 -7.78 -0.56 6.73
N LEU A 140 -7.50 -0.15 7.98
CA LEU A 140 -7.87 -0.92 9.18
C LEU A 140 -9.38 -1.00 9.36
N ILE A 141 -10.11 0.05 9.01
CA ILE A 141 -11.58 0.10 9.12
C ILE A 141 -12.22 -0.82 8.08
N PHE A 142 -11.68 -0.83 6.86
CA PHE A 142 -12.06 -1.81 5.84
C PHE A 142 -11.64 -3.24 6.21
N GLY A 143 -10.78 -3.39 7.22
CA GLY A 143 -10.43 -4.63 7.90
C GLY A 143 -9.13 -5.26 7.44
N ALA A 144 -8.16 -4.47 6.98
CA ALA A 144 -6.78 -4.93 6.86
C ALA A 144 -6.29 -5.50 8.20
N MET A 145 -5.53 -6.60 8.14
CA MET A 145 -5.01 -7.25 9.35
C MET A 145 -3.76 -6.58 9.89
N HIS A 146 -2.91 -6.06 9.00
CA HIS A 146 -1.70 -5.33 9.36
C HIS A 146 -1.59 -4.10 8.47
N VAL A 147 -1.43 -2.93 9.09
CA VAL A 147 -1.13 -1.67 8.41
C VAL A 147 0.22 -1.15 8.93
N LEU A 148 1.08 -0.75 7.99
CA LEU A 148 2.45 -0.29 8.19
C LEU A 148 2.55 1.22 7.95
#